data_AF-A0A7C4EPR3-F1
#
_entry.id   AF-A0A7C4EPR3-F1
#
_cell.length_a   1.000
_cell.length_b   1.000
_cell.length_c   1.000
_cell.angle_alpha   90.00
_cell.angle_beta   90.00
_cell.angle_gamma   90.00
#
_symmetry.space_group_name_H-M   'P 1'
#
loop_
_entity.id
_entity.type
_entity.pdbx_description
1 polymer ?
#
loop_
_entity_poly.entity_id
_entity_poly.type
_entity_poly.pdbx_seq_one_letter_code
_entity_poly.pdbx_strand_id
1 'polypeptide(L)'
;MNGFIHIYTGDGKGKTTAAVGLTVRAIGNGLKVFFVQFIKGAHTGEIEIFQKFPELVDVYRCSTGFIYETPDNSQIETVRKCLKEVEEKIKENNYDMIVLDELSVALSTGLISRSDAERLIQLSENAEIIITGRNAPEWLIERADLVTEMKKLKHYFDRGIKARRGIEY
;
A
#
# COMPACT_ATOMS: atom_id res chain seq x y z
N MET A 1 -8.24 -17.30 -5.40
CA MET A 1 -9.31 -16.39 -5.89
C MET A 1 -8.91 -15.93 -7.28
N ASN A 2 -9.81 -15.41 -8.12
CA ASN A 2 -9.36 -14.65 -9.29
C ASN A 2 -8.85 -13.30 -8.77
N GLY A 3 -7.63 -12.91 -9.12
CA GLY A 3 -7.04 -11.67 -8.63
C GLY A 3 -7.56 -10.45 -9.38
N PHE A 4 -8.27 -9.57 -8.70
CA PHE A 4 -8.65 -8.26 -9.23
C PHE A 4 -7.76 -7.15 -8.63
N ILE A 5 -7.60 -6.06 -9.38
CA ILE A 5 -6.79 -4.90 -8.98
C ILE A 5 -7.69 -3.78 -8.52
N HIS A 6 -7.54 -3.39 -7.25
CA HIS A 6 -8.26 -2.31 -6.60
C HIS A 6 -7.32 -1.13 -6.39
N ILE A 7 -7.74 0.08 -6.75
CA ILE A 7 -7.00 1.32 -6.48
C ILE A 7 -7.84 2.24 -5.61
N TYR A 8 -7.28 2.63 -4.47
CA TYR A 8 -7.81 3.68 -3.61
C TYR A 8 -6.92 4.93 -3.72
N THR A 9 -7.37 5.91 -4.51
CA THR A 9 -6.61 7.14 -4.84
C THR A 9 -7.33 8.41 -4.40
N GLY A 10 -6.83 9.59 -4.78
CA GLY A 10 -7.43 10.90 -4.51
C GLY A 10 -6.93 11.59 -3.24
N ASP A 11 -7.30 12.86 -3.07
CA ASP A 11 -6.74 13.73 -2.04
C ASP A 11 -7.35 13.59 -0.63
N GLY A 12 -8.48 12.91 -0.54
CA GLY A 12 -9.23 12.68 0.67
C GLY A 12 -8.56 11.67 1.61
N LYS A 13 -8.89 11.78 2.90
CA LYS A 13 -8.54 10.77 3.89
C LYS A 13 -9.37 9.51 3.64
N GLY A 14 -8.73 8.34 3.75
CA GLY A 14 -9.42 7.06 3.83
C GLY A 14 -8.78 5.91 3.05
N LYS A 15 -7.83 6.20 2.14
CA LYS A 15 -7.25 5.21 1.21
C LYS A 15 -6.63 4.02 1.93
N THR A 16 -5.64 4.28 2.80
CA THR A 16 -5.00 3.26 3.64
C THR A 16 -6.02 2.60 4.58
N THR A 17 -6.90 3.36 5.23
CA THR A 17 -7.87 2.77 6.16
C THR A 17 -8.89 1.86 5.48
N ALA A 18 -9.22 2.12 4.20
CA ALA A 18 -10.05 1.22 3.41
C ALA A 18 -9.31 -0.08 3.08
N ALA A 19 -8.02 0.01 2.73
CA ALA A 19 -7.17 -1.17 2.56
C ALA A 19 -7.05 -1.98 3.86
N VAL A 20 -6.82 -1.32 5.00
CA VAL A 20 -6.79 -1.94 6.33
C VAL A 20 -8.13 -2.61 6.66
N GLY A 21 -9.26 -1.94 6.40
CA GLY A 21 -10.58 -2.53 6.63
C GLY A 21 -10.82 -3.77 5.76
N LEU A 22 -10.31 -3.78 4.53
CA LEU A 22 -10.39 -4.93 3.63
C LEU A 22 -9.47 -6.07 4.10
N THR A 23 -8.27 -5.77 4.60
CA THR A 23 -7.40 -6.75 5.27
C THR A 23 -8.09 -7.39 6.48
N VAL A 24 -8.73 -6.60 7.34
CA VAL A 24 -9.50 -7.12 8.49
C VAL A 24 -10.63 -8.05 8.03
N ARG A 25 -11.35 -7.68 6.95
CA ARG A 25 -12.38 -8.55 6.37
C ARG A 25 -11.79 -9.86 5.85
N ALA A 26 -10.65 -9.81 5.16
CA ALA A 26 -9.99 -10.98 4.60
C ALA A 26 -9.57 -11.96 5.71
N ILE A 27 -8.85 -11.49 6.73
CA ILE A 27 -8.40 -12.35 7.84
C ILE A 27 -9.55 -12.84 8.71
N GLY A 28 -10.63 -12.07 8.84
CA GLY A 28 -11.86 -12.54 9.48
C GLY A 28 -12.51 -13.73 8.78
N ASN A 29 -12.15 -13.99 7.52
CA ASN A 29 -12.55 -15.15 6.73
C ASN A 29 -11.41 -16.17 6.54
N GLY A 30 -10.33 -16.08 7.32
CA GLY A 30 -9.21 -17.01 7.28
C GLY A 30 -8.30 -16.90 6.05
N LEU A 31 -8.40 -15.79 5.30
CA LEU A 31 -7.56 -15.55 4.12
C LEU A 31 -6.20 -14.98 4.54
N LYS A 32 -5.15 -15.37 3.81
CA LYS A 32 -3.79 -14.88 4.04
C LYS A 32 -3.55 -13.58 3.29
N VAL A 33 -3.04 -12.57 4.00
CA VAL A 33 -2.79 -11.23 3.49
C VAL A 33 -1.31 -10.89 3.58
N PHE A 34 -0.75 -10.34 2.51
CA PHE A 34 0.55 -9.66 2.57
C PHE A 34 0.33 -8.15 2.55
N PHE A 35 0.69 -7.46 3.63
CA PHE A 35 0.50 -6.02 3.78
C PHE A 35 1.84 -5.29 3.67
N VAL A 36 2.08 -4.68 2.52
CA VAL A 36 3.31 -3.94 2.19
C VAL A 36 3.04 -2.44 2.30
N GLN A 37 3.85 -1.73 3.08
CA GLN A 37 3.84 -0.27 3.14
C GLN A 37 5.09 0.31 2.47
N PHE A 38 4.89 1.18 1.47
CA PHE A 38 5.95 1.99 0.90
C PHE A 38 6.03 3.37 1.60
N ILE A 39 7.23 3.95 1.65
CA ILE A 39 7.55 5.29 2.20
C ILE A 39 7.43 5.37 3.74
N LYS A 40 6.33 4.89 4.32
CA LYS A 40 5.98 5.03 5.73
C LYS A 40 6.96 4.29 6.64
N GLY A 41 7.63 5.03 7.53
CA GLY A 41 8.43 4.50 8.64
C GLY A 41 7.81 4.65 10.03
N ALA A 42 6.81 5.53 10.19
CA ALA A 42 6.21 5.82 11.49
C ALA A 42 5.35 4.65 11.98
N HIS A 43 5.36 4.40 13.29
CA HIS A 43 4.49 3.40 13.90
C HIS A 43 3.01 3.75 13.69
N THR A 44 2.18 2.75 13.34
CA THR A 44 0.74 2.91 13.15
C THR A 44 -0.06 1.77 13.77
N GLY A 45 -1.27 2.06 14.23
CA GLY A 45 -2.11 1.10 14.95
C GLY A 45 -2.51 -0.15 14.16
N GLU A 46 -2.61 -0.08 12.83
CA GLU A 46 -2.93 -1.24 11.99
C GLU A 46 -1.84 -2.33 12.03
N ILE A 47 -0.57 -1.94 12.17
CA ILE A 47 0.54 -2.90 12.25
C ILE A 47 0.43 -3.69 13.56
N GLU A 48 0.14 -3.02 14.66
CA GLU A 48 0.00 -3.64 16.00
C GLU A 48 -1.11 -4.68 16.04
N ILE A 49 -2.23 -4.43 15.34
CA ILE A 49 -3.32 -5.41 15.29
C ILE A 49 -3.00 -6.55 14.33
N PHE A 50 -2.37 -6.29 13.18
CA PHE A 50 -1.99 -7.34 12.23
C PHE A 50 -0.95 -8.30 12.81
N GLN A 51 0.00 -7.80 13.59
CA GLN A 51 1.02 -8.63 14.26
C GLN A 51 0.43 -9.64 15.28
N LYS A 52 -0.84 -9.48 15.69
CA LYS A 52 -1.53 -10.46 16.53
C LYS A 52 -2.06 -11.67 15.77
N PHE A 53 -2.00 -11.65 14.43
CA PHE A 53 -2.43 -12.73 13.54
C PHE A 53 -1.29 -13.11 12.58
N PRO A 54 -0.11 -13.49 13.08
CA PRO A 54 1.07 -13.76 12.25
C PRO A 54 0.88 -14.92 11.27
N GLU A 55 -0.11 -15.79 11.50
CA GLU A 55 -0.49 -16.89 10.60
C GLU A 55 -1.37 -16.44 9.42
N LEU A 56 -1.96 -15.24 9.51
CA LEU A 56 -2.86 -14.68 8.49
C LEU A 56 -2.33 -13.40 7.85
N VAL A 57 -1.50 -12.59 8.54
CA VAL A 57 -0.96 -11.34 8.00
C VAL A 57 0.55 -11.30 8.08
N ASP A 58 1.18 -11.28 6.91
CA ASP A 58 2.56 -10.84 6.77
C ASP A 58 2.59 -9.31 6.62
N VAL A 59 3.35 -8.61 7.45
CA VAL A 59 3.55 -7.16 7.32
C VAL A 59 4.98 -6.88 6.87
N TYR A 60 5.14 -6.09 5.81
CA TYR A 60 6.44 -5.62 5.34
C TYR A 60 6.43 -4.11 5.16
N ARG A 61 7.51 -3.45 5.60
CA ARG A 61 7.60 -1.99 5.58
C ARG A 61 8.86 -1.55 4.86
N CYS A 62 8.68 -0.98 3.68
CA CYS A 62 9.74 -0.29 2.97
C CYS A 62 9.83 1.17 3.40
N SER A 63 10.56 1.41 4.49
CA SER A 63 10.72 2.75 5.05
C SER A 63 11.89 3.50 4.38
N THR A 64 11.58 4.52 3.58
CA THR A 64 12.58 5.42 2.97
C THR A 64 12.67 6.79 3.66
N GLY A 65 11.83 7.02 4.68
CA GLY A 65 11.55 8.37 5.17
C GLY A 65 10.68 9.17 4.19
N PHE A 66 10.37 10.41 4.56
CA PHE A 66 9.55 11.29 3.73
C PHE A 66 10.27 11.67 2.43
N ILE A 67 9.50 11.74 1.35
CA ILE A 67 9.97 12.21 0.05
C ILE A 67 9.41 13.62 -0.14
N TYR A 68 10.27 14.63 0.04
CA TYR A 68 9.89 16.04 -0.10
C TYR A 68 10.03 16.55 -1.54
N GLU A 69 10.97 15.97 -2.30
CA GLU A 69 11.28 16.30 -3.69
C GLU A 69 11.57 15.01 -4.49
N THR A 70 12.52 15.03 -5.43
CA THR A 70 13.00 13.82 -6.11
C THR A 70 13.71 12.89 -5.11
N PRO A 71 13.45 11.57 -5.12
CA PRO A 71 14.14 10.61 -4.28
C PRO A 71 15.65 10.65 -4.47
N ASP A 72 16.40 10.57 -3.37
CA ASP A 72 17.85 10.45 -3.42
C ASP A 72 18.30 8.99 -3.70
N ASN A 73 19.58 8.83 -4.03
CA ASN A 73 20.15 7.51 -4.35
C ASN A 73 20.02 6.49 -3.20
N SER A 74 20.07 6.94 -1.94
CA SER A 74 19.93 6.07 -0.77
C SER A 74 18.50 5.56 -0.60
N GLN A 75 17.52 6.40 -0.90
CA GLN A 75 16.10 6.02 -0.91
C GLN A 75 15.80 5.03 -2.04
N ILE A 76 16.37 5.27 -3.23
CA ILE A 76 16.26 4.35 -4.37
C ILE A 76 16.90 3.00 -4.04
N GLU A 77 18.08 2.98 -3.41
CA GLU A 77 18.75 1.73 -3.03
C GLU A 77 17.95 0.96 -1.98
N THR A 78 17.42 1.66 -0.97
CA THR A 78 16.51 1.08 0.04
C THR A 78 15.32 0.40 -0.62
N VAL A 79 14.64 1.10 -1.53
CA VAL A 79 13.46 0.55 -2.23
C VAL A 79 13.81 -0.60 -3.14
N ARG A 80 14.97 -0.58 -3.81
CA ARG A 80 15.42 -1.74 -4.58
C ARG A 80 15.61 -2.99 -3.72
N LYS A 81 16.11 -2.86 -2.49
CA LYS A 81 16.21 -3.99 -1.54
C LYS A 81 14.83 -4.45 -1.11
N CYS A 82 13.96 -3.51 -0.74
CA CYS A 82 12.57 -3.82 -0.39
C CYS A 82 11.84 -4.58 -1.49
N LEU A 83 11.96 -4.12 -2.75
CA LEU A 83 11.29 -4.73 -3.89
C LEU A 83 11.73 -6.19 -4.05
N LYS A 84 13.01 -6.50 -3.91
CA LYS A 84 13.50 -7.88 -3.95
C LYS A 84 12.87 -8.74 -2.87
N GLU A 85 12.87 -8.28 -1.63
CA GLU A 85 12.30 -9.03 -0.50
C GLU A 85 10.78 -9.23 -0.64
N VAL A 86 10.07 -8.21 -1.14
CA VAL A 86 8.63 -8.29 -1.44
C VAL A 86 8.38 -9.30 -2.56
N GLU A 87 9.14 -9.24 -3.66
CA GLU A 87 9.02 -10.19 -4.77
C GLU A 87 9.33 -11.63 -4.34
N GLU A 88 10.34 -11.84 -3.49
CA GLU A 88 10.69 -13.15 -2.94
C GLU A 88 9.55 -13.68 -2.05
N LYS A 89 9.04 -12.87 -1.12
CA LYS A 89 7.91 -13.26 -0.27
C LYS A 89 6.66 -13.64 -1.07
N ILE A 90 6.32 -12.87 -2.12
CA ILE A 90 5.18 -13.17 -3.00
C ILE A 90 5.37 -14.51 -3.72
N LYS A 91 6.59 -14.85 -4.14
CA LYS A 91 6.88 -16.12 -4.84
C LYS A 91 6.90 -17.32 -3.89
N GLU A 92 7.36 -17.13 -2.66
CA GLU A 92 7.52 -18.21 -1.68
C GLU A 92 6.23 -18.56 -0.95
N ASN A 93 5.26 -17.65 -0.93
CA ASN A 93 4.03 -17.79 -0.16
C ASN A 93 2.79 -17.63 -1.03
N ASN A 94 1.75 -18.39 -0.70
CA ASN A 94 0.44 -18.21 -1.31
C ASN A 94 -0.38 -17.24 -0.48
N TYR A 95 -0.51 -16.00 -0.97
CA TYR A 95 -1.40 -14.99 -0.41
C TYR A 95 -2.72 -14.97 -1.19
N ASP A 96 -3.82 -14.80 -0.48
CA ASP A 96 -5.14 -14.55 -1.08
C ASP A 96 -5.31 -13.07 -1.45
N MET A 97 -4.61 -12.18 -0.72
CA MET A 97 -4.67 -10.74 -0.90
C MET A 97 -3.29 -10.09 -0.67
N ILE A 98 -2.93 -9.14 -1.51
CA ILE A 98 -1.69 -8.37 -1.41
C ILE A 98 -2.05 -6.88 -1.39
N VAL A 99 -1.69 -6.19 -0.30
CA VAL A 99 -1.85 -4.74 -0.16
C VAL A 99 -0.51 -4.07 -0.42
N LEU A 100 -0.49 -3.14 -1.37
CA LEU A 100 0.63 -2.29 -1.76
C LEU A 100 0.30 -0.84 -1.37
N ASP A 101 0.37 -0.55 -0.07
CA ASP A 101 0.02 0.75 0.50
C ASP A 101 1.05 1.82 0.11
N GLU A 102 0.56 2.96 -0.37
CA GLU A 102 1.32 4.10 -0.91
C GLU A 102 2.17 3.80 -2.17
N LEU A 103 1.94 2.68 -2.86
CA LEU A 103 2.62 2.39 -4.13
C LEU A 103 2.35 3.47 -5.19
N SER A 104 1.14 4.05 -5.22
CA SER A 104 0.83 5.13 -6.16
C SER A 104 1.68 6.37 -5.91
N VAL A 105 1.92 6.69 -4.63
CA VAL A 105 2.81 7.81 -4.27
C VAL A 105 4.24 7.49 -4.70
N ALA A 106 4.74 6.29 -4.37
CA ALA A 106 6.08 5.86 -4.75
C ALA A 106 6.32 5.89 -6.28
N LEU A 107 5.31 5.56 -7.08
CA LEU A 107 5.35 5.73 -8.53
C LEU A 107 5.39 7.20 -8.94
N SER A 108 4.49 8.02 -8.40
CA SER A 108 4.37 9.43 -8.76
C SER A 108 5.61 10.26 -8.39
N THR A 109 6.34 9.86 -7.36
CA THR A 109 7.60 10.50 -6.94
C THR A 109 8.82 9.93 -7.67
N GLY A 110 8.67 8.91 -8.51
CA GLY A 110 9.81 8.24 -9.17
C GLY A 110 10.65 7.36 -8.24
N LEU A 111 10.13 7.01 -7.06
CA LEU A 111 10.80 6.12 -6.10
C LEU A 111 10.79 4.67 -6.60
N ILE A 112 9.68 4.29 -7.23
CA ILE A 112 9.48 3.00 -7.89
C ILE A 112 9.27 3.26 -9.37
N SER A 113 9.92 2.48 -10.22
CA SER A 113 9.72 2.58 -11.67
C SER A 113 8.42 1.90 -12.09
N ARG A 114 7.86 2.30 -13.24
CA ARG A 114 6.71 1.60 -13.83
C ARG A 114 6.98 0.10 -14.00
N SER A 115 8.14 -0.27 -14.50
CA SER A 115 8.52 -1.68 -14.72
C SER A 115 8.56 -2.49 -13.42
N ASP A 116 8.98 -1.88 -12.31
CA ASP A 116 8.99 -2.56 -11.02
C ASP A 116 7.57 -2.77 -10.49
N ALA A 117 6.69 -1.78 -10.64
CA ALA A 117 5.28 -1.92 -10.26
C ALA A 117 4.54 -2.94 -11.15
N GLU A 118 4.76 -2.94 -12.47
CA GLU A 118 4.19 -3.93 -13.39
C GLU A 118 4.65 -5.36 -13.02
N ARG A 119 5.93 -5.53 -12.65
CA ARG A 119 6.46 -6.82 -12.16
C ARG A 119 5.80 -7.26 -10.84
N LEU A 120 5.64 -6.37 -9.86
CA LEU A 120 4.94 -6.69 -8.62
C LEU A 120 3.48 -7.13 -8.87
N ILE A 121 2.77 -6.40 -9.73
CA ILE A 121 1.38 -6.70 -10.09
C ILE A 121 1.31 -8.06 -10.78
N GLN A 122 2.21 -8.34 -11.72
CA GLN A 122 2.27 -9.62 -12.42
C GLN A 122 2.52 -10.80 -11.47
N LEU A 123 3.49 -10.67 -10.54
CA LEU A 123 3.77 -11.70 -9.55
C LEU A 123 2.58 -11.97 -8.60
N SER A 124 1.70 -10.98 -8.46
CA SER A 124 0.55 -11.01 -7.56
C SER A 124 -0.75 -11.43 -8.26
N GLU A 125 -0.72 -11.85 -9.52
CA GLU A 125 -1.94 -12.04 -10.35
C GLU A 125 -2.95 -13.08 -9.82
N ASN A 126 -2.50 -14.00 -8.95
CA ASN A 126 -3.35 -15.02 -8.34
C ASN A 126 -4.00 -14.56 -7.01
N ALA A 127 -3.70 -13.34 -6.55
CA ALA A 127 -4.22 -12.73 -5.33
C ALA A 127 -5.04 -11.48 -5.66
N GLU A 128 -5.93 -11.09 -4.74
CA GLU A 128 -6.58 -9.78 -4.82
C GLU A 128 -5.54 -8.68 -4.52
N ILE A 129 -5.37 -7.71 -5.42
CA ILE A 129 -4.34 -6.67 -5.30
C ILE A 129 -4.97 -5.35 -4.89
N ILE A 130 -4.53 -4.78 -3.78
CA ILE A 130 -5.02 -3.49 -3.27
C ILE A 130 -3.88 -2.48 -3.33
N ILE A 131 -4.04 -1.44 -4.13
CA ILE A 131 -3.07 -0.36 -4.28
C ILE A 131 -3.66 0.91 -3.67
N THR A 132 -2.85 1.62 -2.89
CA THR A 132 -3.26 2.91 -2.35
C THR A 132 -2.26 4.02 -2.70
N GLY A 133 -2.69 5.25 -2.48
CA GLY A 133 -1.84 6.44 -2.53
C GLY A 133 -2.45 7.53 -3.40
N ARG A 134 -1.92 8.74 -3.30
CA ARG A 134 -2.33 9.84 -4.20
C ARG A 134 -1.74 9.63 -5.59
N ASN A 135 -2.28 10.34 -6.57
CA ASN A 135 -1.69 10.47 -7.91
C ASN A 135 -1.40 9.13 -8.60
N ALA A 136 -2.31 8.15 -8.46
CA ALA A 136 -2.23 6.91 -9.22
C ALA A 136 -2.09 7.23 -10.73
N PRO A 137 -1.04 6.73 -11.41
CA PRO A 137 -0.79 7.08 -12.80
C PRO A 137 -1.85 6.46 -13.72
N GLU A 138 -2.12 7.10 -14.85
CA GLU A 138 -3.20 6.74 -15.78
C GLU A 138 -3.12 5.27 -16.24
N TRP A 139 -1.92 4.80 -16.62
CA TRP A 139 -1.71 3.41 -17.02
C TRP A 139 -2.10 2.39 -15.94
N LEU A 140 -1.99 2.77 -14.67
CA LEU A 140 -2.33 1.90 -13.54
C LEU A 140 -3.85 1.93 -13.29
N ILE A 141 -4.48 3.10 -13.45
CA ILE A 141 -5.94 3.26 -13.41
C ILE A 141 -6.59 2.44 -14.53
N GLU A 142 -6.10 2.54 -15.76
CA GLU A 142 -6.61 1.78 -16.91
C GLU A 142 -6.52 0.26 -16.73
N ARG A 143 -5.49 -0.20 -15.99
CA ARG A 143 -5.27 -1.62 -15.70
C ARG A 143 -6.14 -2.15 -14.56
N ALA A 144 -6.71 -1.28 -13.71
CA ALA A 144 -7.42 -1.69 -12.52
C ALA A 144 -8.88 -2.08 -12.80
N ASP A 145 -9.35 -3.11 -12.09
CA ASP A 145 -10.73 -3.57 -12.15
C ASP A 145 -11.67 -2.70 -11.30
N LEU A 146 -11.13 -2.09 -10.24
CA LEU A 146 -11.85 -1.17 -9.38
C LEU A 146 -10.99 0.03 -9.04
N VAL A 147 -11.53 1.24 -9.27
CA VAL A 147 -10.88 2.49 -8.87
C VAL A 147 -11.85 3.32 -8.05
N THR A 148 -11.44 3.69 -6.83
CA THR A 148 -12.16 4.63 -5.97
C THR A 148 -11.32 5.87 -5.72
N GLU A 149 -11.85 7.03 -6.11
CA GLU A 149 -11.26 8.33 -5.81
C GLU A 149 -11.84 8.90 -4.52
N MET A 150 -11.00 9.03 -3.49
CA MET A 150 -11.37 9.72 -2.26
C MET A 150 -11.19 11.22 -2.44
N LYS A 151 -12.29 11.95 -2.59
CA LYS A 151 -12.26 13.42 -2.73
C LYS A 151 -12.23 14.11 -1.37
N LYS A 152 -11.33 15.10 -1.21
CA LYS A 152 -11.27 15.94 0.00
C LYS A 152 -12.38 16.99 -0.03
N LEU A 153 -13.60 16.64 0.40
CA LEU A 153 -14.69 17.62 0.53
C LEU A 153 -14.48 18.58 1.70
N LYS A 154 -13.97 18.06 2.83
CA LYS A 154 -13.59 18.84 4.02
C LYS A 154 -12.59 18.05 4.84
N HIS A 155 -11.62 18.71 5.45
CA HIS A 155 -10.69 18.06 6.38
C HIS A 155 -10.43 18.96 7.59
N TYR A 156 -10.40 18.41 8.80
CA TYR A 156 -10.16 19.23 10.00
C TYR A 156 -8.73 19.77 10.10
N PHE A 157 -7.79 19.19 9.36
CA PHE A 157 -6.46 19.76 9.17
C PHE A 157 -6.52 21.18 8.57
N ASP A 158 -7.49 21.46 7.69
CA ASP A 158 -7.67 22.79 7.11
C ASP A 158 -8.07 23.84 8.20
N ARG A 159 -8.45 23.38 9.40
CA ARG A 159 -8.70 24.20 10.60
C ARG A 159 -7.55 24.19 11.60
N GLY A 160 -6.38 23.67 11.23
CA GLY A 160 -5.19 23.56 12.09
C GLY A 160 -5.21 22.39 13.07
N ILE A 161 -6.18 21.47 12.98
CA ILE A 161 -6.19 20.28 13.84
C ILE A 161 -5.11 19.29 13.36
N LYS A 162 -4.13 19.04 14.22
CA LYS A 162 -3.01 18.12 13.97
C LYS A 162 -3.45 16.65 14.00
N ALA A 163 -2.56 15.77 13.55
CA ALA A 163 -2.76 14.33 13.57
C ALA A 163 -2.98 13.80 15.00
N ARG A 164 -3.89 12.82 15.14
CA ARG A 164 -4.30 12.24 16.42
C ARG A 164 -4.16 10.72 16.41
N ARG A 165 -3.68 10.18 17.54
CA ARG A 165 -3.58 8.74 17.77
C ARG A 165 -4.95 8.06 17.66
N GLY A 166 -5.00 6.94 16.96
CA GLY A 166 -6.21 6.16 16.66
C GLY A 166 -7.06 6.73 15.52
N ILE A 167 -6.67 7.85 14.91
CA ILE A 167 -7.43 8.48 13.82
C ILE A 167 -6.56 8.71 12.57
N GLU A 168 -5.38 9.30 12.74
CA GLU A 168 -4.39 9.48 11.67
C GLU A 168 -3.28 8.44 11.71
N TYR A 169 -2.91 7.98 12.91
CA TYR A 169 -1.84 7.01 13.18
C TYR A 169 -2.15 6.19 14.43
#